data_AF-A0A7J6WY48-F1
#
_entry.id   AF-A0A7J6WY48-F1
#
_cell.length_a   1.000
_cell.length_b   1.000
_cell.length_c   1.000
_cell.angle_alpha   90.00
_cell.angle_beta   90.00
_cell.angle_gamma   90.00
#
_symmetry.space_group_name_H-M   'P 1'
#
loop_
_entity.id
_entity.type
_entity.pdbx_description
1 polymer ?
#
loop_
_entity_poly.entity_id
_entity_poly.type
_entity_poly.pdbx_seq_one_letter_code
_entity_poly.pdbx_strand_id
1 'polypeptide(L)'
;VANIVSSSIQPLQNLAVLKYIEEKVSSAEKLTWVQYHIGKGFAALENLLEGYSGKYATGNEVFLADLFLAPQIDAALTRFSLDMTQFPLLSRLHDAYMELPAFQAAVPERQPDYVKH
;
A
#
# COMPACT_ATOMS: atom_id res chain seq x y z
N VAL A 1 -1.92 -8.58 -9.37
CA VAL A 1 -1.44 -7.44 -8.54
C VAL A 1 -2.43 -6.29 -8.53
N ALA A 2 -2.54 -5.50 -9.61
CA ALA A 2 -3.36 -4.28 -9.64
C ALA A 2 -4.79 -4.48 -9.14
N ASN A 3 -5.50 -5.53 -9.59
CA ASN A 3 -6.86 -5.82 -9.15
C ASN A 3 -6.98 -6.11 -7.64
N ILE A 4 -5.97 -6.75 -7.01
CA ILE A 4 -5.99 -7.00 -5.57
C ILE A 4 -5.90 -5.67 -4.82
N VAL A 5 -5.01 -4.78 -5.26
CA VAL A 5 -4.89 -3.43 -4.68
C VAL A 5 -6.17 -2.63 -4.91
N SER A 6 -6.63 -2.49 -6.16
CA SER A 6 -7.73 -1.60 -6.53
C SER A 6 -9.09 -2.04 -6.02
N SER A 7 -9.31 -3.35 -5.89
CA SER A 7 -10.66 -3.90 -5.67
C SER A 7 -10.79 -4.59 -4.32
N SER A 8 -9.71 -5.21 -3.82
CA SER A 8 -9.75 -5.99 -2.56
C SER A 8 -9.15 -5.25 -1.37
N ILE A 9 -8.32 -4.22 -1.58
CA ILE A 9 -7.73 -3.41 -0.51
C ILE A 9 -8.33 -1.99 -0.52
N GLN A 10 -8.10 -1.24 -1.60
CA GLN A 10 -8.38 0.20 -1.67
C GLN A 10 -9.81 0.60 -1.27
N PRO A 11 -10.87 -0.11 -1.68
CA PRO A 11 -12.24 0.27 -1.34
C PRO A 11 -12.52 0.16 0.16
N LEU A 12 -11.87 -0.78 0.85
CA LEU A 12 -12.08 -1.05 2.27
C LEU A 12 -11.28 -0.09 3.17
N GLN A 13 -10.18 0.46 2.66
CA GLN A 13 -9.41 1.52 3.33
C GLN A 13 -9.78 2.95 2.85
N ASN A 14 -10.80 3.08 2.01
CA ASN A 14 -11.23 4.36 1.45
C ASN A 14 -11.69 5.31 2.56
N LEU A 15 -11.36 6.60 2.46
CA LEU A 15 -11.72 7.61 3.46
C LEU A 15 -13.20 7.64 3.82
N ALA A 16 -14.11 7.44 2.86
CA ALA A 16 -15.55 7.41 3.13
C ALA A 16 -15.93 6.22 4.03
N VAL A 17 -15.36 5.05 3.76
CA VAL A 17 -15.56 3.84 4.58
C VAL A 17 -14.95 4.03 5.97
N LEU A 18 -13.76 4.61 6.05
CA LEU A 18 -13.09 4.83 7.33
C LEU A 18 -13.82 5.84 8.22
N LYS A 19 -14.32 6.93 7.63
CA LYS A 19 -15.17 7.90 8.34
C LYS A 19 -16.45 7.24 8.86
N TYR A 20 -17.09 6.41 8.04
CA TYR A 20 -18.28 5.69 8.46
C TYR A 20 -18.00 4.76 9.66
N ILE A 21 -16.91 4.00 9.63
CA ILE A 21 -16.53 3.12 10.75
C ILE A 21 -16.21 3.93 12.01
N GLU A 22 -15.49 5.04 11.87
CA GLU A 22 -15.17 5.94 12.97
C GLU A 22 -16.42 6.53 13.63
N GLU A 23 -17.38 6.99 12.83
CA GLU A 23 -18.63 7.59 13.30
C GLU A 23 -19.62 6.57 13.89
N LYS A 24 -19.69 5.36 13.34
CA LYS A 24 -20.69 4.35 13.71
C LYS A 24 -20.20 3.30 14.70
N VAL A 25 -18.88 3.12 14.79
CA VAL A 25 -18.26 2.09 15.63
C VAL A 25 -17.30 2.74 16.62
N SER A 26 -16.10 3.13 16.18
CA SER A 26 -15.15 3.95 16.95
C SER A 26 -13.91 4.30 16.13
N SER A 27 -13.14 5.30 16.57
CA SER A 27 -11.81 5.60 16.00
C SER A 27 -10.83 4.43 16.15
N ALA A 28 -10.93 3.61 17.21
CA ALA A 28 -10.06 2.45 17.39
C ALA A 28 -10.33 1.36 16.33
N GLU A 29 -11.61 1.09 16.06
CA GLU A 29 -12.01 0.08 15.07
C GLU A 29 -11.64 0.48 13.63
N LYS A 30 -11.61 1.78 13.33
CA LYS A 30 -11.14 2.29 12.03
C LYS A 30 -9.72 1.83 11.71
N LEU A 31 -8.79 1.90 12.68
CA LEU A 31 -7.40 1.48 12.45
C LEU A 31 -7.31 -0.05 12.32
N THR A 32 -7.94 -0.78 13.23
CA THR A 32 -8.01 -2.25 13.20
C THR A 32 -8.55 -2.77 11.87
N TRP A 33 -9.64 -2.16 11.37
CA TRP A 33 -10.26 -2.50 10.08
C TRP A 33 -9.29 -2.34 8.91
N VAL A 34 -8.62 -1.19 8.83
CA VAL A 34 -7.66 -0.91 7.75
C VAL A 34 -6.52 -1.91 7.78
N GLN A 35 -5.89 -2.08 8.94
CA GLN A 35 -4.72 -2.95 9.08
C GLN A 35 -5.08 -4.40 8.74
N TYR A 36 -6.26 -4.87 9.15
CA TYR A 36 -6.76 -6.19 8.78
C TYR A 36 -6.90 -6.36 7.26
N HIS A 37 -7.56 -5.42 6.58
CA HIS A 37 -7.81 -5.53 5.14
C HIS A 37 -6.55 -5.35 4.29
N ILE A 38 -5.65 -4.42 4.67
CA ILE A 38 -4.35 -4.29 4.03
C ILE A 38 -3.54 -5.58 4.24
N GLY A 39 -3.40 -6.05 5.49
CA GLY A 39 -2.61 -7.25 5.81
C GLY A 39 -3.09 -8.49 5.07
N LYS A 40 -4.42 -8.70 4.97
CA LYS A 40 -4.99 -9.80 4.18
C LYS A 40 -4.64 -9.68 2.69
N GLY A 41 -4.72 -8.48 2.13
CA GLY A 41 -4.36 -8.24 0.74
C GLY A 41 -2.86 -8.38 0.48
N PHE A 42 -2.02 -7.97 1.44
CA PHE A 42 -0.56 -8.09 1.37
C PHE A 42 -0.11 -9.54 1.43
N ALA A 43 -0.71 -10.36 2.30
CA ALA A 43 -0.48 -11.80 2.31
C ALA A 43 -0.83 -12.45 0.96
N ALA A 44 -1.92 -12.02 0.30
CA ALA A 44 -2.26 -12.52 -1.03
C ALA A 44 -1.28 -12.04 -2.11
N LEU A 45 -0.73 -10.83 -1.98
CA LEU A 45 0.25 -10.27 -2.92
C LEU A 45 1.63 -10.91 -2.76
N GLU A 46 2.10 -11.16 -1.53
CA GLU A 46 3.32 -11.92 -1.24
C GLU A 46 3.29 -13.27 -1.97
N ASN A 47 2.23 -14.05 -1.76
CA ASN A 47 2.05 -15.36 -2.41
C ASN A 47 1.95 -15.24 -3.94
N LEU A 48 1.29 -14.20 -4.46
CA LEU A 48 1.13 -14.04 -5.91
C LEU A 48 2.45 -13.65 -6.60
N LEU A 49 3.30 -12.90 -5.92
CA LEU A 49 4.55 -12.36 -6.47
C LEU A 49 5.74 -13.29 -6.25
N GLU A 50 5.60 -14.28 -5.38
CA GLU A 50 6.60 -15.32 -5.15
C GLU A 50 6.97 -16.01 -6.46
N GLY A 51 8.27 -16.08 -6.76
CA GLY A 51 8.80 -16.68 -7.99
C GLY A 51 8.63 -15.85 -9.27
N TYR A 52 7.86 -14.75 -9.25
CA TYR A 52 7.67 -13.85 -10.40
C TYR A 52 8.40 -12.52 -10.26
N SER A 53 8.58 -12.03 -9.03
CA SER A 53 9.23 -10.74 -8.81
C SER A 53 10.72 -10.79 -9.19
N GLY A 54 11.17 -9.75 -9.87
CA GLY A 54 12.58 -9.48 -10.16
C GLY A 54 13.06 -8.30 -9.32
N LYS A 55 13.75 -7.35 -9.94
CA LYS A 55 14.01 -6.05 -9.29
C LYS A 55 12.72 -5.39 -8.81
N TYR A 56 11.68 -5.39 -9.64
CA TYR A 56 10.35 -4.87 -9.37
C TYR A 56 9.29 -6.00 -9.37
N ALA A 57 8.01 -5.66 -9.27
CA ALA A 57 6.94 -6.63 -8.98
C ALA A 57 6.84 -7.75 -10.00
N THR A 58 7.07 -7.47 -11.29
CA THR A 58 6.92 -8.45 -12.38
C THR A 58 8.13 -8.51 -13.30
N GLY A 59 9.34 -8.36 -12.74
CA GLY A 59 10.60 -8.46 -13.49
C GLY A 59 11.56 -7.32 -13.18
N ASN A 60 12.34 -6.90 -14.17
CA ASN A 60 13.41 -5.89 -14.00
C ASN A 60 13.04 -4.49 -14.48
N GLU A 61 11.81 -4.30 -14.97
CA GLU A 61 11.26 -3.01 -15.38
C GLU A 61 9.97 -2.71 -14.60
N VAL A 62 9.66 -1.41 -14.46
CA VAL A 62 8.48 -0.92 -13.77
C VAL A 62 7.26 -1.04 -14.69
N PHE A 63 6.19 -1.66 -14.21
CA PHE A 63 4.93 -1.81 -14.92
C PHE A 63 3.74 -1.42 -14.05
N LEU A 64 2.53 -1.66 -14.56
CA LEU A 64 1.28 -1.34 -13.88
C LEU A 64 1.19 -1.92 -12.46
N ALA A 65 1.75 -3.11 -12.22
CA ALA A 65 1.78 -3.72 -10.90
C ALA A 65 2.44 -2.80 -9.86
N ASP A 66 3.57 -2.19 -10.21
CA ASP A 66 4.36 -1.33 -9.34
C ASP A 66 3.65 0.00 -9.06
N LEU A 67 2.94 0.54 -10.06
CA LEU A 67 2.17 1.78 -9.91
C LEU A 67 1.02 1.63 -8.90
N PHE A 68 0.50 0.42 -8.71
CA PHE A 68 -0.49 0.13 -7.67
C PHE A 68 0.15 -0.22 -6.33
N LEU A 69 1.29 -0.94 -6.34
CA LEU A 69 1.96 -1.37 -5.11
C LEU A 69 2.62 -0.21 -4.38
N ALA A 70 3.36 0.66 -5.08
CA ALA A 70 4.14 1.72 -4.44
C ALA A 70 3.31 2.62 -3.50
N PRO A 71 2.21 3.27 -3.96
CA PRO A 71 1.40 4.09 -3.05
C PRO A 71 0.67 3.27 -1.98
N GLN A 72 0.34 2.00 -2.26
CA GLN A 72 -0.36 1.14 -1.31
C GLN A 72 0.56 0.70 -0.15
N ILE A 73 1.83 0.39 -0.44
CA ILE A 73 2.82 0.01 0.57
C ILE A 73 3.25 1.24 1.37
N ASP A 74 3.50 2.37 0.70
CA ASP A 74 3.82 3.63 1.38
C ASP A 74 2.71 4.02 2.37
N ALA A 75 1.44 4.03 1.96
CA ALA A 75 0.34 4.33 2.86
C ALA A 75 0.21 3.33 4.02
N ALA A 76 0.50 2.05 3.79
CA ALA A 76 0.50 1.05 4.86
C ALA A 76 1.55 1.38 5.94
N LEU A 77 2.74 1.83 5.54
CA LEU A 77 3.82 2.25 6.43
C LEU A 77 3.53 3.59 7.12
N THR A 78 3.26 4.63 6.33
CA THR A 78 3.28 6.03 6.78
C THR A 78 1.96 6.47 7.42
N ARG A 79 0.83 5.94 6.94
CA ARG A 79 -0.50 6.38 7.35
C ARG A 79 -1.20 5.41 8.30
N PHE A 80 -0.95 4.12 8.15
CA PHE A 80 -1.64 3.08 8.90
C PHE A 80 -0.73 2.28 9.84
N SER A 81 0.57 2.61 9.88
CA SER A 81 1.56 2.00 10.77
C SER A 81 1.49 0.47 10.79
N LEU A 82 1.26 -0.14 9.62
CA LEU A 82 1.18 -1.58 9.48
C LEU A 82 2.57 -2.19 9.70
N ASP A 83 2.65 -3.25 10.49
CA ASP A 83 3.88 -4.03 10.62
C ASP A 83 4.17 -4.78 9.33
N MET A 84 5.22 -4.33 8.63
CA MET A 84 5.65 -4.89 7.35
C MET A 84 6.61 -6.08 7.48
N THR A 85 7.00 -6.47 8.70
CA THR A 85 7.92 -7.62 8.90
C THR A 85 7.35 -8.95 8.39
N GLN A 86 6.02 -9.04 8.29
CA GLN A 86 5.30 -10.18 7.73
C GLN A 86 5.27 -10.20 6.19
N PHE A 87 5.72 -9.12 5.53
CA PHE A 87 5.65 -8.94 4.08
C PHE A 87 7.04 -8.55 3.50
N PRO A 88 8.01 -9.48 3.53
CA PRO A 88 9.38 -9.20 3.14
C PRO A 88 9.55 -8.88 1.64
N LEU A 89 8.78 -9.50 0.75
CA LEU A 89 8.84 -9.21 -0.69
C LEU A 89 8.32 -7.80 -0.95
N LEU A 90 7.18 -7.44 -0.36
CA LEU A 90 6.59 -6.10 -0.52
C LEU A 90 7.50 -5.02 0.09
N SER A 91 8.15 -5.31 1.22
CA SER A 91 9.14 -4.41 1.83
C SER A 91 10.33 -4.17 0.88
N ARG A 92 10.88 -5.25 0.29
CA ARG A 92 11.96 -5.15 -0.71
C ARG A 92 11.53 -4.33 -1.94
N LEU A 93 10.31 -4.51 -2.41
CA LEU A 93 9.78 -3.74 -3.55
C LEU A 93 9.67 -2.26 -3.22
N HIS A 94 9.16 -1.93 -2.03
CA HIS A 94 9.10 -0.55 -1.55
C HIS A 94 10.49 0.11 -1.57
N ASP A 95 11.51 -0.56 -1.04
CA ASP A 95 12.89 -0.05 -1.05
C ASP A 95 13.37 0.18 -2.49
N ALA A 96 13.14 -0.76 -3.40
CA ALA A 96 13.48 -0.63 -4.82
C ALA A 96 12.73 0.54 -5.51
N TYR A 97 11.49 0.83 -5.12
CA TYR A 97 10.75 1.98 -5.64
C TYR A 97 11.34 3.29 -5.11
N MET A 98 11.75 3.33 -3.84
CA MET A 98 12.32 4.53 -3.23
C MET A 98 13.71 4.89 -3.76
N GLU A 99 14.38 4.00 -4.50
CA GLU A 99 15.60 4.34 -5.26
C GLU A 99 15.32 5.15 -6.54
N LEU A 100 14.07 5.14 -7.04
CA LEU A 100 13.72 5.74 -8.33
C LEU A 100 13.23 7.18 -8.18
N PRO A 101 13.85 8.15 -8.88
CA PRO A 101 13.44 9.56 -8.80
C PRO A 101 11.96 9.80 -9.13
N ALA A 102 11.39 9.01 -10.05
CA ALA A 102 9.98 9.12 -10.44
C ALA A 102 9.01 8.83 -9.29
N PHE A 103 9.28 7.77 -8.50
CA PHE A 103 8.44 7.44 -7.33
C PHE A 103 8.66 8.45 -6.20
N GLN A 104 9.91 8.86 -5.95
CA GLN A 104 10.19 9.89 -4.95
C GLN A 104 9.51 11.22 -5.28
N ALA A 105 9.46 11.62 -6.55
CA ALA A 105 8.77 12.84 -6.97
C ALA A 105 7.23 12.75 -6.85
N ALA A 106 6.69 11.53 -6.84
CA ALA A 106 5.25 11.26 -6.79
C ALA A 106 4.71 11.07 -5.36
N VAL A 107 5.56 11.05 -4.32
CA VAL A 107 5.08 10.93 -2.93
C VAL A 107 4.19 12.11 -2.55
N PRO A 108 3.19 11.92 -1.66
CA PRO A 108 2.28 12.99 -1.26
C PRO A 108 2.99 14.26 -0.80
N GLU A 109 4.06 14.14 -0.01
CA GLU A 109 4.81 15.25 0.59
C GLU A 109 5.45 16.20 -0.44
N ARG A 110 5.60 15.76 -1.69
CA ARG A 110 6.21 16.54 -2.77
C ARG A 110 5.18 17.16 -3.72
N GLN A 111 3.88 16.97 -3.45
CA GLN A 111 2.83 17.54 -4.30
C GLN A 111 2.52 18.99 -3.90
N PRO A 112 2.17 19.87 -4.86
CA PRO A 112 1.94 21.30 -4.58
C PRO A 112 0.83 21.59 -3.56
N ASP A 113 -0.14 20.69 -3.44
CA ASP A 113 -1.30 20.78 -2.56
C ASP A 113 -1.12 20.01 -1.24
N TYR A 114 0.07 19.49 -0.96
CA TYR A 114 0.33 18.75 0.26
C TYR A 114 0.17 19.64 1.51
N VAL A 115 -0.72 19.21 2.40
CA VAL A 115 -0.91 19.81 3.72
C VAL A 115 -0.48 18.80 4.78
N LYS A 116 0.50 19.18 5.61
CA LYS A 116 0.92 18.37 6.76
C LYS A 116 -0.17 18.46 7.84
N HIS A 117 -0.87 17.36 8.06
CA HIS A 117 -1.90 17.23 9.11
C HIS A 117 -1.29 16.87 10.46
#